data_AF-A0A0U2ZSQ5-F1
#
_entry.id   AF-A0A0U2ZSQ5-F1
#
_cell.length_a   1.000
_cell.length_b   1.000
_cell.length_c   1.000
_cell.angle_alpha   90.00
_cell.angle_beta   90.00
_cell.angle_gamma   90.00
#
_symmetry.space_group_name_H-M   'P 1'
#
loop_
_entity.id
_entity.type
_entity.pdbx_description
1 polymer ?
#
loop_
_entity_poly.entity_id
_entity_poly.type
_entity_poly.pdbx_seq_one_letter_code
_entity_poly.pdbx_strand_id
1 'polypeptide(L)' 'RVLGVHIIGREAGEMIHEACVLMEFGGSAEDLARTCHAHPTRSEAIKEAALAVGKRAIHM' A
#
# COMPACT_ATOMS: atom_id res chain seq x y z
N ARG A 1 2.67 -9.74 -8.23
CA ARG A 1 2.25 -8.57 -9.03
C ARG A 1 0.97 -8.01 -8.45
N VAL A 2 0.90 -6.71 -8.21
CA VAL A 2 -0.36 -6.04 -7.79
C VAL A 2 -1.31 -5.98 -9.00
N LEU A 3 -2.59 -6.31 -8.77
CA LEU A 3 -3.61 -6.32 -9.83
C LEU A 3 -4.58 -5.14 -9.71
N GLY A 4 -4.68 -4.54 -8.54
CA GLY A 4 -5.53 -3.39 -8.24
C GLY A 4 -5.42 -3.02 -6.78
N VAL A 5 -5.74 -1.77 -6.48
CA VAL A 5 -5.81 -1.23 -5.11
C VAL A 5 -7.09 -0.39 -5.01
N HIS A 6 -7.81 -0.56 -3.91
CA HIS A 6 -9.05 0.16 -3.63
C HIS A 6 -8.94 0.78 -2.25
N ILE A 7 -9.24 2.08 -2.15
CA ILE A 7 -9.14 2.83 -0.90
C ILE A 7 -10.46 3.57 -0.69
N ILE A 8 -11.01 3.46 0.52
CA ILE A 8 -12.14 4.25 1.00
C ILE A 8 -11.72 4.97 2.28
N GLY A 9 -11.81 6.30 2.28
CA GLY A 9 -11.40 7.12 3.43
C GLY A 9 -10.92 8.51 3.04
N ARG A 10 -10.48 9.27 4.05
CA ARG A 10 -9.86 10.59 3.86
C ARG A 10 -8.53 10.42 3.10
N GLU A 11 -8.23 11.36 2.20
CA GLU A 11 -6.99 11.42 1.41
C GLU A 11 -6.79 10.22 0.46
N ALA A 12 -7.84 9.42 0.20
CA ALA A 12 -7.76 8.27 -0.70
C ALA A 12 -7.27 8.64 -2.12
N GLY A 13 -7.68 9.81 -2.63
CA GLY A 13 -7.26 10.30 -3.94
C GLY A 13 -5.78 10.67 -4.02
N GLU A 14 -5.14 10.99 -2.90
CA GLU A 14 -3.69 11.27 -2.85
C GLU A 14 -2.91 9.96 -2.67
N MET A 15 -3.36 9.10 -1.76
CA MET A 15 -2.70 7.83 -1.46
C MET A 15 -2.75 6.83 -2.63
N ILE A 16 -3.82 6.83 -3.43
CA ILE A 16 -3.94 5.92 -4.59
C ILE A 16 -2.82 6.12 -5.61
N HIS A 17 -2.19 7.30 -5.65
CA HIS A 17 -1.10 7.59 -6.57
C HIS A 17 0.10 6.65 -6.39
N GLU A 18 0.45 6.29 -5.15
CA GLU A 18 1.52 5.34 -4.85
C GLU A 18 1.28 3.98 -5.52
N ALA A 19 0.06 3.47 -5.41
CA ALA A 19 -0.34 2.22 -6.04
C ALA A 19 -0.31 2.29 -7.57
N CYS A 20 -0.73 3.43 -8.15
CA CYS A 20 -0.66 3.65 -9.59
C CYS A 20 0.78 3.58 -10.12
N VAL A 21 1.71 4.29 -9.45
CA VAL A 21 3.13 4.26 -9.82
C VAL A 21 3.69 2.85 -9.69
N LEU A 22 3.44 2.17 -8.57
CA LEU A 22 3.90 0.79 -8.38
C LEU A 22 3.41 -0.15 -9.50
N MET A 23 2.13 -0.06 -9.86
CA MET A 23 1.53 -0.91 -10.89
C MET A 23 2.11 -0.65 -12.28
N GLU A 24 2.46 0.60 -12.60
CA GLU A 24 3.15 0.97 -13.86
C GLU A 24 4.51 0.26 -13.98
N PHE A 25 5.24 0.15 -12.86
CA PHE A 25 6.50 -0.61 -12.80
C PHE A 25 6.30 -2.13 -12.63
N GLY A 26 5.07 -2.63 -12.66
CA GLY A 26 4.77 -4.05 -12.50
C GLY A 26 5.05 -4.60 -11.10
N GLY A 27 5.10 -3.73 -10.08
CA GLY A 27 5.49 -4.07 -8.72
C GLY A 27 4.58 -5.11 -8.04
N SER A 28 5.11 -5.73 -7.01
CA SER A 28 4.45 -6.72 -6.18
C SER A 28 3.95 -6.12 -4.87
N ALA A 29 3.06 -6.82 -4.16
CA ALA A 29 2.63 -6.42 -2.83
C ALA A 29 3.81 -6.43 -1.83
N GLU A 30 4.82 -7.25 -2.04
CA GLU A 30 6.03 -7.26 -1.20
C GLU A 30 6.82 -5.95 -1.34
N ASP A 31 6.82 -5.34 -2.52
CA ASP A 31 7.53 -4.07 -2.77
C ASP A 31 6.89 -2.91 -1.99
N LEU A 32 5.54 -2.84 -1.96
CA LEU A 32 4.81 -1.91 -1.09
C LEU A 32 5.06 -2.17 0.40
N ALA A 33 5.00 -3.44 0.80
CA ALA A 33 5.20 -3.84 2.19
C ALA A 33 6.60 -3.47 2.71
N ARG A 34 7.62 -3.55 1.86
CA ARG A 34 9.02 -3.19 2.18
C ARG A 34 9.31 -1.71 2.04
N THR A 35 8.47 -0.95 1.35
CA THR A 35 8.65 0.49 1.21
C THR A 35 8.43 1.19 2.56
N CYS A 36 9.36 2.05 2.94
CA CYS A 36 9.24 2.84 4.17
C CYS A 36 8.17 3.91 4.01
N HIS A 37 7.08 3.75 4.76
CA HIS A 37 6.04 4.76 4.90
C HIS A 37 6.34 5.62 6.12
N ALA A 38 6.12 6.93 6.01
CA ALA A 38 6.34 7.86 7.10
C ALA A 38 5.37 7.58 8.26
N HIS A 39 5.86 7.69 9.49
CA HIS A 39 5.05 7.54 10.70
C HIS A 39 4.97 8.88 11.45
N PRO A 40 3.78 9.34 11.91
CA PRO A 40 2.45 8.76 11.71
C PRO A 40 1.75 9.32 10.46
N THR A 41 1.34 8.46 9.51
CA THR A 41 0.59 8.88 8.31
C THR A 41 -0.46 7.86 7.87
N ARG A 42 -1.42 8.28 7.02
CA ARG A 42 -2.43 7.36 6.47
C ARG A 42 -1.86 6.37 5.47
N SER A 43 -0.75 6.69 4.80
CA SER A 43 -0.15 5.78 3.82
C SER A 43 0.36 4.50 4.49
N GLU A 44 0.62 4.50 5.80
CA GLU A 44 0.89 3.28 6.57
C GLU A 44 -0.20 2.20 6.39
N ALA A 45 -1.45 2.60 6.12
CA ALA A 45 -2.52 1.65 5.80
C ALA A 45 -2.27 0.87 4.49
N ILE A 46 -1.64 1.49 3.48
CA ILE A 46 -1.22 0.81 2.25
C ILE A 46 -0.15 -0.24 2.55
N LYS A 47 0.85 0.13 3.36
CA LYS A 47 1.90 -0.80 3.82
C LYS A 47 1.31 -2.01 4.54
N GLU A 48 0.41 -1.79 5.50
CA GLU A 48 -0.23 -2.87 6.26
C GLU A 48 -1.13 -3.74 5.35
N ALA A 49 -1.88 -3.14 4.42
CA ALA A 49 -2.65 -3.88 3.43
C ALA A 49 -1.76 -4.76 2.53
N ALA A 50 -0.59 -4.26 2.15
CA ALA A 50 0.40 -5.00 1.37
C ALA A 50 1.00 -6.17 2.18
N LEU A 51 1.33 -5.95 3.46
CA LEU A 51 1.77 -7.01 4.38
C LEU A 51 0.67 -8.06 4.62
N ALA A 52 -0.61 -7.65 4.63
CA ALA A 52 -1.75 -8.53 4.84
C ALA A 52 -1.92 -9.55 3.70
N VAL A 53 -1.53 -9.23 2.46
CA VAL A 53 -1.50 -10.18 1.33
C VAL A 53 -0.66 -11.42 1.70
N GLY A 54 0.43 -11.21 2.44
CA GLY A 54 1.31 -12.28 2.94
C GLY A 54 1.01 -12.75 4.36
N LYS A 55 -0.13 -12.37 4.96
CA LYS A 55 -0.52 -12.67 6.36
C LYS A 55 0.52 -12.22 7.40
N ARG A 56 1.20 -11.10 7.15
CA ARG A 56 2.28 -10.54 8.00
C ARG A 56 2.00 -9.11 8.46
N ALA A 57 0.76 -8.67 8.37
CA ALA A 57 0.38 -7.36 8.89
C ALA A 57 0.56 -7.32 10.42
N ILE A 58 1.01 -6.17 10.92
CA ILE A 58 1.40 -5.97 12.33
C ILE A 58 0.25 -5.32 13.11
N HIS A 59 -0.52 -4.46 12.44
CA HIS A 59 -1.51 -3.59 13.07
C HIS A 59 -2.95 -3.84 12.58
N MET A 60 -3.36 -5.11 12.44
CA MET A 60 -4.75 -5.49 12.07
C MET A 60 -5.68 -5.68 13.26
#